data_AF-A0AAD9BX57-F1
#
_entry.id   AF-A0AAD9BX57-F1
#
_cell.length_a   1.000
_cell.length_b   1.000
_cell.length_c   1.000
_cell.angle_alpha   90.00
_cell.angle_beta   90.00
_cell.angle_gamma   90.00
#
_symmetry.space_group_name_H-M   'P 1'
#
loop_
_entity.id
_entity.type
_entity.pdbx_description
1 polymer ?
#
loop_
_entity_poly.entity_id
_entity_poly.type
_entity_poly.pdbx_seq_one_letter_code
_entity_poly.pdbx_strand_id
1 'polypeptide(L)'
;MQIEAKSTVNNTQLFVESCSAAPYDTPNYWPTYPIIENGCNLDQTVQVHQRANPRQFRFSMEAFKFLGLHDQVYISCSVLMCEAGSSGTRCSQRCINSPLTGHHHHRKREAITQSARHFISQGPLRLKRSAESTGSPVTPLNLNLVFIAGCLLAAVGMISAVALYKVRASKVKYQPLPSFEN
;
A
#
# COMPACT_ATOMS: atom_id res chain seq x y z
N MET A 1 10.39 -0.96 -9.15
CA MET A 1 11.25 0.24 -9.17
C MET A 1 12.41 0.01 -10.13
N GLN A 2 12.89 1.08 -10.75
CA GLN A 2 14.00 1.03 -11.70
C GLN A 2 14.91 2.24 -11.48
N ILE A 3 16.20 1.97 -11.39
CA ILE A 3 17.25 2.97 -11.32
C ILE A 3 18.12 2.80 -12.56
N GLU A 4 18.41 3.89 -13.24
CA GLU A 4 19.21 3.89 -14.47
C GLU A 4 20.20 5.05 -14.45
N ALA A 5 21.47 4.75 -14.66
CA ALA A 5 22.52 5.75 -14.74
C ALA A 5 22.75 6.19 -16.19
N LYS A 6 22.62 7.49 -16.45
CA LYS A 6 23.05 8.11 -17.70
C LYS A 6 24.50 8.56 -17.55
N SER A 7 25.39 8.00 -18.38
CA SER A 7 26.81 8.34 -18.38
C SER A 7 27.35 8.36 -19.80
N THR A 8 28.20 9.34 -20.09
CA THR A 8 29.00 9.43 -21.32
C THR A 8 30.25 8.54 -21.26
N VAL A 9 30.63 8.07 -20.06
CA VAL A 9 31.76 7.17 -19.86
C VAL A 9 31.35 5.75 -20.21
N ASN A 10 32.13 5.12 -21.09
CA ASN A 10 31.96 3.73 -21.50
C ASN A 10 32.44 2.77 -20.40
N ASN A 11 32.07 1.49 -20.51
CA ASN A 11 32.51 0.44 -19.59
C ASN A 11 32.18 0.72 -18.11
N THR A 12 31.02 1.31 -17.83
CA THR A 12 30.57 1.57 -16.44
C THR A 12 29.41 0.67 -16.05
N GLN A 13 29.35 0.30 -14.77
CA GLN A 13 28.23 -0.43 -14.17
C GLN A 13 27.67 0.33 -12.97
N LEU A 14 26.34 0.30 -12.82
CA LEU A 14 25.62 0.84 -11.68
C LEU A 14 25.60 -0.19 -10.54
N PHE A 15 25.83 0.29 -9.31
CA PHE A 15 25.64 -0.48 -8.10
C PHE A 15 24.77 0.27 -7.10
N VAL A 16 23.80 -0.43 -6.53
CA VAL A 16 22.94 0.07 -5.46
C VAL A 16 23.48 -0.46 -4.15
N GLU A 17 23.97 0.45 -3.31
CA GLU A 17 24.61 0.07 -2.04
C GLU A 17 23.60 -0.01 -0.91
N SER A 18 22.71 0.98 -0.80
CA SER A 18 21.64 0.96 0.20
C SER A 18 20.37 1.58 -0.35
N CYS A 19 19.22 1.13 0.16
CA CYS A 19 17.90 1.71 -0.07
C CYS A 19 17.07 1.63 1.21
N SER A 20 16.35 2.69 1.53
CA SER A 20 15.47 2.78 2.70
C SER A 20 14.19 3.53 2.38
N ALA A 21 13.10 3.17 3.06
CA ALA A 21 11.84 3.91 3.02
C ALA A 21 11.68 4.80 4.26
N ALA A 22 11.22 6.04 4.05
CA ALA A 22 10.93 7.00 5.10
C ALA A 22 9.71 7.86 4.74
N PRO A 23 8.96 8.44 5.70
CA PRO A 23 7.79 9.29 5.40
C PRO A 23 8.16 10.62 4.73
N TYR A 24 9.43 11.03 4.85
CA TYR A 24 9.96 12.29 4.32
C TYR A 24 11.26 12.03 3.55
N ASP A 25 11.49 12.84 2.52
CA ASP A 25 12.72 12.78 1.72
C ASP A 25 13.85 13.61 2.35
N THR A 26 14.30 13.20 3.53
CA THR A 26 15.43 13.85 4.20
C THR A 26 16.58 12.86 4.41
N PRO A 27 17.84 13.23 4.08
CA PRO A 27 18.97 12.30 4.11
C PRO A 27 19.28 11.68 5.49
N ASN A 28 18.88 12.37 6.56
CA ASN A 28 19.17 11.97 7.95
C ASN A 28 17.88 11.63 8.72
N TYR A 29 16.78 11.30 8.04
CA TYR A 29 15.56 10.89 8.71
C TYR A 29 15.78 9.61 9.51
N TRP A 30 15.23 9.56 10.73
CA TRP A 30 15.14 8.35 11.54
C TRP A 30 13.78 8.32 12.25
N PRO A 31 13.14 7.15 12.40
CA PRO A 31 13.57 5.84 11.92
C PRO A 31 13.27 5.61 10.42
N THR A 32 14.10 4.82 9.73
CA THR A 32 13.83 4.37 8.35
C THR A 32 13.54 2.88 8.30
N TYR A 33 12.76 2.44 7.32
CA TYR A 33 12.60 1.02 7.00
C TYR A 33 13.69 0.57 6.01
N PRO A 34 14.63 -0.30 6.41
CA PRO A 34 15.72 -0.73 5.55
C PRO A 34 15.23 -1.74 4.49
N ILE A 35 15.56 -1.48 3.22
CA ILE A 35 15.19 -2.35 2.09
C ILE A 35 16.41 -3.10 1.60
N ILE A 36 17.49 -2.36 1.31
CA ILE A 36 18.80 -2.88 0.90
C ILE A 36 19.85 -2.19 1.76
N GLU A 37 20.83 -2.94 2.27
CA GLU A 37 21.96 -2.38 3.00
C GLU A 37 23.24 -3.12 2.62
N ASN A 38 24.30 -2.37 2.33
CA ASN A 38 25.58 -2.90 1.86
C ASN A 38 25.44 -3.91 0.69
N GLY A 39 24.50 -3.63 -0.23
CA GLY A 39 24.19 -4.47 -1.39
C GLY A 39 23.44 -5.75 -1.05
N CYS A 40 23.01 -5.93 0.20
CA CYS A 40 22.26 -7.08 0.69
C CYS A 40 20.78 -6.71 0.83
N ASN A 41 19.89 -7.59 0.37
CA ASN A 41 18.45 -7.40 0.54
C ASN A 41 18.09 -7.69 2.00
N LEU A 42 17.64 -6.67 2.73
CA LEU A 42 17.17 -6.84 4.11
C LEU A 42 15.66 -7.09 4.17
N ASP A 43 14.90 -6.51 3.24
CA ASP A 43 13.50 -6.88 3.05
C ASP A 43 13.41 -8.18 2.25
N GLN A 44 12.85 -9.22 2.87
CA GLN A 44 12.68 -10.56 2.30
C GLN A 44 11.79 -10.60 1.05
N THR A 45 10.97 -9.58 0.85
CA THR A 45 10.05 -9.47 -0.29
C THR A 45 10.73 -8.86 -1.52
N VAL A 46 11.98 -8.40 -1.38
CA VAL A 46 12.76 -7.83 -2.47
C VAL A 46 13.09 -8.90 -3.50
N GLN A 47 12.66 -8.64 -4.73
CA GLN A 47 13.02 -9.43 -5.91
C GLN A 47 13.80 -8.55 -6.87
N VAL A 48 15.05 -8.92 -7.14
CA VAL A 48 15.90 -8.23 -8.13
C VAL A 48 15.62 -8.83 -9.50
N HIS A 49 15.30 -7.97 -10.47
CA HIS A 49 14.94 -8.36 -11.83
C HIS A 49 16.13 -8.29 -12.77
N GLN A 50 16.05 -9.04 -13.88
CA GLN A 50 17.05 -8.97 -14.94
C GLN A 50 17.15 -7.54 -15.51
N ARG A 51 18.40 -7.08 -15.66
CA ARG A 51 18.75 -5.77 -16.22
C ARG A 51 19.05 -5.90 -17.72
N ALA A 52 18.60 -4.93 -18.52
CA ALA A 52 18.88 -4.88 -19.95
C ALA A 52 20.31 -4.38 -20.24
N ASN A 53 20.89 -3.58 -19.35
CA ASN A 53 22.26 -3.08 -19.45
C ASN A 53 22.92 -2.96 -18.06
N PRO A 54 24.26 -2.89 -17.96
CA PRO A 54 24.98 -2.82 -16.68
C PRO A 54 24.73 -1.54 -15.86
N ARG A 55 24.16 -0.50 -16.47
CA ARG A 55 23.83 0.79 -15.83
C ARG A 55 22.41 0.83 -15.27
N GLN A 56 21.70 -0.28 -15.32
CA GLN A 56 20.33 -0.41 -14.85
C GLN A 56 20.24 -1.36 -13.66
N PHE A 57 19.44 -1.00 -12.67
CA PHE A 57 19.06 -1.84 -11.54
C PHE A 57 17.53 -1.84 -11.41
N ARG A 58 16.93 -3.03 -11.35
CA ARG A 58 15.47 -3.20 -11.28
C ARG A 58 15.15 -4.12 -10.12
N PHE A 59 14.22 -3.70 -9.27
CA PHE A 59 13.74 -4.52 -8.17
C PHE A 59 12.26 -4.25 -7.89
N SER A 60 11.58 -5.22 -7.29
CA SER A 60 10.24 -5.06 -6.71
C SER A 60 10.28 -5.50 -5.25
N MET A 61 9.32 -5.03 -4.47
CA MET A 61 9.11 -5.44 -3.08
C MET A 61 7.64 -5.24 -2.72
N GLU A 62 7.23 -5.84 -1.62
CA GLU A 62 5.89 -5.66 -1.07
C GLU A 62 5.80 -4.39 -0.24
N ALA A 63 4.84 -3.52 -0.56
CA ALA A 63 4.81 -2.16 -0.01
C ALA A 63 4.17 -2.04 1.39
N PHE A 64 3.50 -3.09 1.86
CA PHE A 64 2.60 -3.04 3.02
C PHE A 64 3.33 -2.90 4.37
N LYS A 65 4.58 -3.37 4.49
CA LYS A 65 5.34 -3.30 5.74
C LYS A 65 5.69 -1.87 6.16
N PHE A 66 5.86 -0.95 5.21
CA PHE A 66 6.29 0.43 5.47
C PHE A 66 5.21 1.48 5.18
N LEU A 67 4.22 1.18 4.32
CA LEU A 67 3.03 2.04 4.11
C LEU A 67 1.92 1.80 5.16
N GLY A 68 2.08 0.83 6.06
CA GLY A 68 1.09 0.57 7.12
C GLY A 68 1.04 1.63 8.22
N LEU A 69 2.17 2.29 8.50
CA LEU A 69 2.30 3.35 9.51
C LEU A 69 2.11 4.76 8.95
N HIS A 70 2.38 4.94 7.65
CA HIS A 70 2.38 6.24 6.98
C HIS A 70 1.62 6.13 5.66
N ASP A 71 0.75 7.10 5.38
CA ASP A 71 -0.05 7.18 4.16
C ASP A 71 0.79 7.51 2.91
N GLN A 72 2.01 8.01 3.14
CA GLN A 72 3.01 8.27 2.12
C GLN A 72 4.43 7.94 2.59
N VAL A 73 5.27 7.50 1.66
CA VAL A 73 6.70 7.26 1.89
C VAL A 73 7.54 7.63 0.67
N TYR A 74 8.79 7.98 0.91
CA TYR A 74 9.84 8.13 -0.07
C TYR A 74 10.78 6.94 0.05
N ILE A 75 11.32 6.50 -1.08
CA ILE A 75 12.38 5.50 -1.13
C ILE A 75 13.63 6.18 -1.60
N SER A 76 14.64 6.16 -0.75
CA SER A 76 15.92 6.80 -1.02
C SER A 76 17.02 5.76 -1.06
N CYS A 77 17.92 5.86 -2.04
CA CYS A 77 19.00 4.92 -2.26
C CYS A 77 20.35 5.63 -2.39
N SER A 78 21.40 5.02 -1.83
CA SER A 78 22.80 5.33 -2.13
C SER A 78 23.25 4.46 -3.30
N VAL A 79 23.68 5.12 -4.37
CA VAL A 79 24.15 4.46 -5.60
C VAL A 79 25.53 4.96 -5.98
N LEU A 80 26.29 4.14 -6.71
CA LEU A 80 27.59 4.50 -7.24
C LEU A 80 27.84 3.78 -8.57
N MET A 81 28.77 4.31 -9.35
CA MET A 81 29.22 3.71 -10.59
C MET A 81 30.64 3.17 -10.42
N CYS A 82 30.91 2.00 -10.99
CA CYS A 82 32.27 1.49 -11.12
C CYS A 82 32.61 1.24 -12.58
N GLU A 83 33.90 1.20 -12.88
CA GLU A 83 34.39 0.57 -14.09
C GLU A 83 34.02 -0.93 -14.07
N ALA A 84 33.45 -1.41 -15.17
CA ALA A 84 33.02 -2.80 -15.30
C ALA A 84 34.24 -3.71 -15.44
N GLY A 85 34.22 -4.83 -14.69
CA GLY A 85 35.34 -5.78 -14.63
C GLY A 85 36.47 -5.38 -13.67
N SER A 86 36.46 -4.17 -13.12
CA SER A 86 37.47 -3.71 -12.16
C SER A 86 37.31 -4.42 -10.80
N SER A 87 38.37 -5.10 -10.36
CA SER A 87 38.46 -5.71 -9.03
C SER A 87 38.71 -4.65 -7.96
N GLY A 88 38.50 -4.98 -6.68
CA GLY A 88 38.73 -4.04 -5.57
C GLY A 88 37.68 -2.94 -5.41
N THR A 89 36.81 -2.73 -6.40
CA THR A 89 35.72 -1.76 -6.37
C THR A 89 34.54 -2.22 -5.50
N ARG A 90 33.74 -1.26 -5.00
CA ARG A 90 32.51 -1.59 -4.24
C ARG A 90 31.53 -2.46 -5.03
N CYS A 91 31.45 -2.28 -6.35
CA CYS A 91 30.61 -3.10 -7.24
C CYS A 91 31.06 -4.57 -7.28
N SER A 92 32.37 -4.83 -7.19
CA SER A 92 32.93 -6.20 -7.17
C SER A 92 32.70 -6.93 -5.85
N GLN A 93 32.58 -6.17 -4.74
CA GLN A 93 32.34 -6.70 -3.40
C GLN A 93 30.91 -7.22 -3.19
N ARG A 94 29.94 -6.75 -3.99
CA ARG A 94 28.53 -7.18 -3.93
C ARG A 94 27.91 -7.03 -2.52
N CYS A 95 27.13 -8.01 -2.06
CA CYS A 95 26.56 -8.02 -0.72
C CYS A 95 27.67 -8.28 0.32
N ILE A 96 27.82 -7.35 1.28
CA ILE A 96 28.69 -7.50 2.44
C ILE A 96 27.80 -7.59 3.69
N ASN A 97 27.61 -8.80 4.20
CA ASN A 97 26.96 -9.02 5.50
C ASN A 97 28.01 -8.80 6.60
N SER A 98 27.92 -7.76 7.44
CA SER A 98 28.85 -7.66 8.59
C SER A 98 28.39 -6.76 9.71
N PRO A 99 28.63 -7.21 10.96
CA PRO A 99 29.30 -6.36 11.96
C PRO A 99 30.71 -6.86 12.33
N LEU A 100 31.11 -8.07 11.90
CA LEU A 100 32.37 -8.72 12.26
C LEU A 100 33.11 -9.17 11.01
N THR A 101 34.02 -8.34 10.53
CA THR A 101 35.36 -8.73 10.09
C THR A 101 36.05 -7.49 9.52
N GLY A 102 36.92 -6.90 10.32
CA GLY A 102 38.03 -6.12 9.81
C GLY A 102 38.94 -7.05 9.02
N HIS A 103 38.58 -7.37 7.79
CA HIS A 103 39.56 -7.90 6.85
C HIS A 103 40.34 -6.72 6.31
N HIS A 104 41.60 -6.64 6.73
CA HIS A 104 42.61 -5.76 6.16
C HIS A 104 42.67 -5.96 4.65
N HIS A 105 41.87 -5.19 3.91
CA HIS A 105 42.12 -5.02 2.50
C HIS A 105 43.41 -4.21 2.40
N HIS A 106 44.48 -4.88 1.95
CA HIS A 106 45.63 -4.21 1.39
C HIS A 106 45.11 -3.12 0.47
N ARG A 107 45.21 -1.86 0.93
CA ARG A 107 44.82 -0.67 0.17
C ARG A 107 45.83 -0.55 -0.97
N LYS A 108 45.64 -1.35 -2.01
CA LYS A 108 46.31 -1.18 -3.28
C LYS A 108 45.90 0.22 -3.75
N ARG A 109 46.88 1.08 -4.04
CA ARG A 109 46.62 2.37 -4.68
C ARG A 109 46.00 2.08 -6.04
N GLU A 110 44.69 2.02 -6.09
CA GLU A 110 43.93 1.89 -7.33
C GLU A 110 43.63 3.29 -7.86
N ALA A 111 43.70 3.42 -9.19
CA ALA A 111 43.15 4.57 -9.89
C ALA A 111 41.68 4.78 -9.47
N ILE A 112 41.13 5.98 -9.68
CA ILE A 112 39.73 6.27 -9.35
C ILE A 112 38.82 5.48 -10.33
N THR A 113 38.57 4.19 -10.02
CA THR A 113 37.76 3.24 -10.80
C THR A 113 36.32 3.18 -10.32
N GLN A 114 35.95 4.01 -9.35
CA GLN A 114 34.59 4.14 -8.83
C GLN A 114 34.24 5.62 -8.56
N SER A 115 32.98 5.97 -8.75
CA SER A 115 32.46 7.28 -8.40
C SER A 115 32.29 7.44 -6.89
N ALA A 116 32.11 8.68 -6.45
CA ALA A 116 31.51 8.93 -5.14
C ALA A 116 30.07 8.36 -5.10
N ARG A 117 29.58 8.16 -3.88
CA ARG A 117 28.17 7.80 -3.63
C ARG A 117 27.27 8.97 -4.03
N HIS A 118 26.15 8.65 -4.64
CA HIS A 118 25.10 9.59 -5.00
C HIS A 118 23.78 9.13 -4.39
N PHE A 119 23.05 10.06 -3.81
CA PHE A 119 21.76 9.78 -3.20
C PHE A 119 20.64 10.14 -4.17
N ILE A 120 19.74 9.20 -4.39
CA ILE A 120 18.53 9.39 -5.19
C ILE A 120 17.32 9.07 -4.35
N SER A 121 16.21 9.74 -4.61
CA SER A 121 14.95 9.53 -3.91
C SER A 121 13.78 9.42 -4.90
N GLN A 122 12.79 8.62 -4.55
CA GLN A 122 11.56 8.47 -5.30
C GLN A 122 10.36 8.48 -4.36
N GLY A 123 9.41 9.38 -4.61
CA GLY A 123 8.18 9.48 -3.83
C GLY A 123 7.41 10.77 -4.09
N PRO A 124 6.31 10.99 -3.36
CA PRO A 124 5.75 10.07 -2.37
C PRO A 124 5.01 8.89 -3.03
N LEU A 125 5.31 7.68 -2.57
CA LEU A 125 4.51 6.48 -2.82
C LEU A 125 3.35 6.46 -1.83
N ARG A 126 2.13 6.29 -2.33
CA ARG A 126 0.92 6.24 -1.51
C ARG A 126 0.19 4.93 -1.73
N LEU A 127 -0.32 4.34 -0.64
CA LEU A 127 -1.22 3.21 -0.74
C LEU A 127 -2.57 3.71 -1.24
N LYS A 128 -2.93 3.36 -2.48
CA LYS A 128 -4.31 3.52 -2.94
C LYS A 128 -5.12 2.44 -2.24
N ARG A 129 -5.89 2.80 -1.20
CA ARG A 129 -6.91 1.88 -0.68
C ARG A 129 -7.85 1.58 -1.84
N SER A 130 -7.87 0.32 -2.29
CA SER A 130 -9.04 -0.19 -2.98
C SER A 130 -10.22 0.13 -2.07
N ALA A 131 -11.25 0.78 -2.59
CA ALA A 131 -12.54 0.80 -1.90
C ALA A 131 -13.04 -0.64 -1.92
N GLU A 132 -12.51 -1.46 -1.02
CA GLU A 132 -13.01 -2.78 -0.76
C GLU A 132 -14.35 -2.52 -0.08
N SER A 133 -15.37 -2.51 -0.94
CA SER A 133 -16.75 -2.83 -0.61
C SER A 133 -16.68 -3.81 0.54
N THR A 134 -16.96 -3.31 1.75
CA THR A 134 -17.18 -4.16 2.91
C THR A 134 -18.15 -5.22 2.47
N GLY A 135 -17.65 -6.45 2.32
CA GLY A 135 -18.46 -7.63 2.07
C GLY A 135 -19.28 -7.91 3.31
N SER A 136 -20.24 -7.04 3.63
CA SER A 136 -21.48 -7.46 4.24
C SER A 136 -22.36 -7.99 3.11
N PRO A 137 -23.02 -9.15 3.26
CA PRO A 137 -24.03 -9.59 2.33
C PRO A 137 -25.29 -8.77 2.60
N VAL A 138 -25.22 -7.47 2.35
CA VAL A 138 -26.42 -6.67 2.15
C VAL A 138 -26.38 -6.40 0.67
N THR A 139 -27.13 -7.22 -0.05
CA THR A 139 -27.61 -6.89 -1.40
C THR A 139 -27.81 -5.38 -1.51
N PRO A 140 -27.46 -4.73 -2.63
CA PRO A 140 -27.73 -3.31 -2.79
C PRO A 140 -29.26 -3.13 -2.83
N LEU A 141 -29.88 -3.07 -1.65
CA LEU A 141 -31.26 -2.66 -1.49
C LEU A 141 -31.24 -1.19 -1.87
N ASN A 142 -31.61 -0.95 -3.12
CA ASN A 142 -31.94 0.37 -3.61
C ASN A 142 -32.88 0.98 -2.57
N LEU A 143 -32.42 2.04 -1.89
CA LEU A 143 -33.14 2.65 -0.78
C LEU A 143 -34.56 3.09 -1.22
N ASN A 144 -34.70 3.42 -2.50
CA ASN A 144 -36.00 3.71 -3.12
C ASN A 144 -36.91 2.48 -3.13
N LEU A 145 -36.39 1.27 -3.36
CA LEU A 145 -37.17 0.03 -3.31
C LEU A 145 -37.63 -0.29 -1.89
N VAL A 146 -36.78 -0.07 -0.88
CA VAL A 146 -37.15 -0.21 0.54
C VAL A 146 -38.26 0.75 0.91
N PHE A 147 -38.13 2.01 0.49
CA PHE A 147 -39.12 3.04 0.75
C PHE A 147 -40.45 2.73 0.05
N ILE A 148 -40.42 2.30 -1.21
CA ILE A 148 -41.61 1.89 -1.97
C ILE A 148 -42.28 0.68 -1.31
N ALA A 149 -41.53 -0.36 -0.95
CA ALA A 149 -42.06 -1.54 -0.29
C ALA A 149 -42.67 -1.20 1.09
N GLY A 150 -42.00 -0.33 1.86
CA GLY A 150 -42.49 0.17 3.14
C GLY A 150 -43.81 0.95 3.01
N CYS A 151 -43.91 1.86 2.04
CA CYS A 151 -45.13 2.62 1.78
C CYS A 151 -46.31 1.71 1.36
N LEU A 152 -46.06 0.70 0.53
CA LEU A 152 -47.08 -0.25 0.10
C LEU A 152 -47.61 -1.07 1.29
N LEU A 153 -46.74 -1.58 2.16
CA LEU A 153 -47.14 -2.33 3.34
C LEU A 153 -47.97 -1.47 4.32
N ALA A 154 -47.57 -0.22 4.53
CA ALA A 154 -48.32 0.71 5.39
C ALA A 154 -49.71 1.01 4.82
N ALA A 155 -49.83 1.23 3.50
CA ALA A 155 -51.11 1.47 2.86
C ALA A 155 -52.05 0.26 2.97
N VAL A 156 -51.54 -0.95 2.74
CA VAL A 156 -52.31 -2.20 2.88
C VAL A 156 -52.75 -2.41 4.33
N GLY A 157 -51.86 -2.15 5.30
CA GLY A 157 -52.17 -2.19 6.73
C GLY A 157 -53.29 -1.23 7.12
N MET A 158 -53.23 0.01 6.62
CA MET A 158 -54.27 1.02 6.86
C MET A 158 -55.63 0.61 6.27
N ILE A 159 -55.65 0.15 5.01
CA ILE A 159 -56.90 -0.26 4.34
C ILE A 159 -57.53 -1.46 5.05
N SER A 160 -56.74 -2.47 5.41
CA SER A 160 -57.21 -3.65 6.14
C SER A 160 -57.71 -3.31 7.54
N ALA A 161 -57.03 -2.42 8.28
CA ALA A 161 -57.49 -1.95 9.57
C ALA A 161 -58.84 -1.22 9.48
N VAL A 162 -59.02 -0.35 8.48
CA VAL A 162 -60.29 0.36 8.25
C VAL A 162 -61.41 -0.61 7.88
N ALA A 163 -61.12 -1.61 7.02
CA ALA A 163 -62.09 -2.63 6.67
C ALA A 163 -62.52 -3.46 7.90
N LEU A 164 -61.56 -3.90 8.72
CA LEU A 164 -61.84 -4.63 9.96
C LEU A 164 -62.62 -3.77 10.96
N TYR A 165 -62.29 -2.48 11.08
CA TYR A 165 -63.02 -1.54 11.92
C TYR A 165 -64.46 -1.39 11.46
N LYS A 166 -64.70 -1.20 10.15
CA LYS A 166 -66.05 -1.09 9.57
C LYS A 166 -66.86 -2.38 9.73
N VAL A 167 -66.25 -3.55 9.55
CA VAL A 167 -66.91 -4.85 9.77
C VAL A 167 -67.28 -5.05 11.23
N ARG A 168 -66.38 -4.71 12.18
CA ARG A 168 -66.68 -4.78 13.61
C ARG A 168 -67.74 -3.78 14.03
N ALA A 169 -67.67 -2.53 13.58
CA ALA A 169 -68.67 -1.51 13.86
C ALA A 169 -70.06 -1.90 13.34
N SER A 170 -70.14 -2.55 12.18
CA SER A 170 -71.41 -3.04 11.63
C SER A 170 -72.00 -4.23 12.41
N LYS A 171 -71.17 -4.99 13.14
CA LYS A 171 -71.63 -6.04 14.07
C LYS A 171 -72.06 -5.50 15.44
N VAL A 172 -71.63 -4.29 15.82
CA VAL A 172 -72.11 -3.60 17.03
C VAL A 172 -73.47 -2.94 16.70
N LYS A 173 -74.52 -3.75 16.58
CA LYS A 173 -75.90 -3.26 16.65
C LYS A 173 -76.18 -2.92 18.11
N TYR A 174 -76.44 -1.64 18.37
CA TYR A 174 -76.96 -1.18 19.66
C TYR A 174 -78.26 -1.92 19.98
N GLN A 175 -78.27 -2.63 21.11
CA GLN A 175 -79.48 -3.21 21.68
C GLN A 175 -79.96 -2.22 22.75
N PRO A 176 -81.13 -1.57 22.59
CA PRO A 176 -81.60 -0.61 23.58
C PRO A 176 -81.88 -1.32 24.91
N LEU A 177 -81.40 -0.72 26.00
CA LEU A 177 -81.63 -1.16 27.37
C LEU A 177 -83.14 -1.18 27.65
N PRO A 178 -83.69 -2.25 28.25
CA PRO A 178 -85.08 -2.23 28.68
C PRO A 178 -85.23 -1.20 29.81
N SER A 179 -86.03 -0.17 29.56
CA SER A 179 -86.53 0.73 30.60
C SER A 179 -87.50 -0.07 31.48
N PHE A 180 -87.08 -0.39 32.69
CA PHE A 180 -87.99 -0.81 33.74
C PHE A 180 -88.86 0.38 34.13
N GLU A 181 -90.16 0.28 33.93
CA GLU A 181 -91.15 1.16 34.54
C GLU A 181 -92.32 0.31 35.04
N ASN A 182 -92.47 0.34 36.37
CA ASN A 182 -93.53 -0.14 37.28
C ASN A 182 -94.59 -1.13 36.76
#